data_AF-A0A7C5GQ63-F1
#
_entry.id   AF-A0A7C5GQ63-F1
#
_cell.length_a   1.000
_cell.length_b   1.000
_cell.length_c   1.000
_cell.angle_alpha   90.00
_cell.angle_beta   90.00
_cell.angle_gamma   90.00
#
_symmetry.space_group_name_H-M   'P 1'
#
loop_
_entity.id
_entity.type
_entity.pdbx_description
1 polymer ?
#
loop_
_entity_poly.entity_id
_entity_poly.type
_entity_poly.pdbx_seq_one_letter_code
_entity_poly.pdbx_strand_id
1 'polypeptide(L)'
;MDIQALVLQFIKAYGYVGVFLVGFSQSIFQPIPVLPFMMLSHKLGLNPWIIALLGVISNLMGACVSYWLGYYLGEKLVLKIISYKTYVKIEPMFNKYGILAILIGEPYKGICWMAGILKFPFYRFIIGTFISRTLHTIAYIFIGHFFQKIF
;
A
#
# COMPACT_ATOMS: atom_id res chain seq x y z
N MET A 1 5.90 23.20 -3.28
CA MET A 1 6.04 22.16 -4.32
C MET A 1 5.09 21.04 -3.96
N ASP A 2 4.10 20.74 -4.80
CA ASP A 2 3.17 19.65 -4.56
C ASP A 2 3.92 18.31 -4.57
N ILE A 3 3.75 17.52 -3.51
CA ILE A 3 4.36 16.18 -3.36
C ILE A 3 4.06 15.31 -4.59
N GLN A 4 2.89 15.50 -5.21
CA GLN A 4 2.48 14.82 -6.44
C GLN A 4 3.39 15.14 -7.63
N ALA A 5 3.77 16.41 -7.80
CA ALA A 5 4.65 16.83 -8.88
C ALA A 5 6.06 16.25 -8.71
N LEU A 6 6.55 16.19 -7.46
CA LEU A 6 7.83 15.57 -7.13
C LEU A 6 7.83 14.07 -7.46
N VAL A 7 6.78 13.34 -7.09
CA VAL A 7 6.62 11.92 -7.41
C VAL A 7 6.61 11.70 -8.93
N LEU A 8 5.88 12.53 -9.68
CA LEU A 8 5.82 12.40 -11.14
C LEU A 8 7.18 12.71 -11.80
N GLN A 9 7.90 13.73 -11.33
CA GLN A 9 9.25 14.03 -11.82
C GLN A 9 10.22 12.89 -11.51
N PHE A 10 10.12 12.29 -10.33
CA PHE A 10 10.94 11.16 -9.94
C PHE A 10 10.66 9.92 -10.83
N ILE A 11 9.38 9.61 -11.07
CA ILE A 11 9.00 8.53 -12.00
C ILE A 11 9.46 8.83 -13.43
N LYS A 12 9.38 10.08 -13.90
CA LYS A 12 9.91 10.49 -15.21
C LYS A 12 11.42 10.28 -15.32
N ALA A 13 12.18 10.59 -14.27
CA ALA A 13 13.63 10.45 -14.27
C ALA A 13 14.11 8.99 -14.16
N TYR A 14 13.42 8.17 -13.35
CA TYR A 14 13.87 6.82 -12.99
C TYR A 14 13.01 5.67 -13.57
N GLY A 15 11.94 5.98 -14.30
CA GLY A 15 11.07 5.01 -14.94
C GLY A 15 10.48 3.98 -13.96
N TYR A 16 10.62 2.69 -14.31
CA TYR A 16 10.14 1.56 -13.50
C TYR A 16 10.73 1.52 -12.08
N VAL A 17 11.99 1.94 -11.91
CA VAL A 17 12.63 2.00 -10.58
C VAL A 17 11.96 3.07 -9.71
N GLY A 18 11.62 4.21 -10.32
CA GLY A 18 10.86 5.27 -9.65
C GLY A 18 9.50 4.77 -9.16
N VAL A 19 8.78 4.02 -10.00
CA VAL A 19 7.49 3.38 -9.63
C VAL A 19 7.65 2.46 -8.42
N PHE A 20 8.68 1.61 -8.43
CA PHE A 20 8.93 0.67 -7.34
C PHE A 20 9.24 1.39 -6.01
N LEU A 21 10.16 2.36 -6.02
CA LEU A 21 10.57 3.06 -4.79
C LEU A 21 9.44 3.91 -4.19
N VAL A 22 8.63 4.54 -5.05
CA VAL A 22 7.46 5.30 -4.62
C VAL A 22 6.41 4.37 -4.01
N GLY A 23 6.11 3.24 -4.67
CA GLY A 23 5.16 2.25 -4.16
C GLY A 23 5.60 1.65 -2.82
N PHE A 24 6.88 1.31 -2.69
CA PHE A 24 7.46 0.77 -1.47
C PHE A 24 7.36 1.76 -0.30
N SER A 25 7.78 3.00 -0.52
CA SER A 25 7.73 4.06 0.49
C SER A 25 6.30 4.36 0.91
N GLN A 26 5.36 4.28 -0.04
CA GLN A 26 3.97 4.51 0.24
C GLN A 26 3.40 3.49 1.22
N SER A 27 3.66 2.19 1.06
CA SER A 27 3.12 1.18 1.98
C SER A 27 3.64 1.31 3.41
N ILE A 28 4.76 2.01 3.60
CA ILE A 28 5.35 2.28 4.91
C ILE A 28 4.75 3.53 5.55
N PHE A 29 4.74 4.66 4.83
CA PHE A 29 4.47 5.97 5.43
C PHE A 29 3.10 6.57 5.07
N GLN A 30 2.47 6.07 4.01
CA GLN A 30 1.23 6.50 3.34
C GLN A 30 0.61 7.85 3.73
N PRO A 31 0.91 8.91 2.95
CA PRO A 31 0.06 10.10 2.80
C PRO A 31 -0.57 10.25 1.40
N ILE A 32 -0.15 9.47 0.38
CA ILE A 32 -0.48 9.68 -1.04
C ILE A 32 -1.16 8.42 -1.60
N PRO A 33 -2.12 8.50 -2.53
CA PRO A 33 -2.55 7.35 -3.33
C PRO A 33 -1.60 7.12 -4.53
N VAL A 34 -0.91 5.95 -4.63
CA VAL A 34 0.01 5.63 -5.76
C VAL A 34 -0.75 5.33 -7.04
N LEU A 35 -1.97 4.83 -6.93
CA LEU A 35 -2.73 4.30 -8.06
C LEU A 35 -3.01 5.34 -9.17
N PRO A 36 -3.30 6.62 -8.86
CA PRO A 36 -3.31 7.71 -9.84
C PRO A 36 -2.00 7.89 -10.63
N PHE A 37 -0.85 7.65 -9.99
CA PHE A 37 0.46 7.79 -10.65
C PHE A 37 0.77 6.65 -11.59
N MET A 38 0.27 5.45 -11.30
CA MET A 38 0.38 4.29 -12.20
C MET A 38 -0.34 4.53 -13.53
N MET A 39 -1.51 5.19 -13.49
CA MET A 39 -2.23 5.60 -14.69
C MET A 39 -1.51 6.71 -15.46
N LEU A 40 -0.90 7.68 -14.76
CA LEU A 40 -0.10 8.73 -15.39
C LEU A 40 1.17 8.19 -16.05
N SER A 41 1.74 7.09 -15.57
CA SER A 41 2.90 6.46 -16.21
C SER A 41 2.58 5.80 -17.56
N HIS A 42 1.31 5.55 -17.90
CA HIS A 42 0.96 5.21 -19.28
C HIS A 42 1.25 6.37 -20.25
N LYS A 43 1.01 7.62 -19.82
CA LYS A 43 1.39 8.82 -20.60
C LYS A 43 2.91 9.00 -20.71
N LEU A 44 3.71 8.23 -19.98
CA LEU A 44 5.18 8.21 -20.04
C LEU A 44 5.72 7.09 -20.93
N GLY A 45 4.86 6.32 -21.61
CA GLY A 45 5.27 5.21 -22.49
C GLY A 45 5.67 3.93 -21.75
N LEU A 46 5.47 3.87 -20.43
CA LEU A 46 5.77 2.68 -19.63
C LEU A 46 4.63 1.65 -19.76
N ASN A 47 4.98 0.36 -19.75
CA ASN A 47 4.03 -0.73 -19.92
C ASN A 47 3.13 -0.84 -18.66
N PRO A 48 1.80 -0.70 -18.79
CA PRO A 48 0.88 -0.71 -17.65
C PRO A 48 0.90 -2.03 -16.87
N TRP A 49 1.18 -3.15 -17.53
CA TRP A 49 1.27 -4.47 -16.88
C TRP A 49 2.52 -4.57 -16.00
N ILE A 50 3.66 -4.05 -16.46
CA ILE A 50 4.91 -4.02 -15.68
C ILE A 50 4.74 -3.10 -14.47
N ILE A 51 4.11 -1.94 -14.66
CA ILE A 51 3.79 -1.01 -13.57
C ILE A 51 2.92 -1.69 -12.52
N ALA A 52 1.83 -2.34 -12.93
CA ALA A 52 0.92 -3.04 -12.02
C ALA A 52 1.65 -4.10 -11.19
N LEU A 53 2.49 -4.92 -11.85
CA LEU A 53 3.29 -5.94 -11.18
C LEU A 53 4.29 -5.33 -10.19
N LEU A 54 5.01 -4.27 -10.58
CA LEU A 54 5.91 -3.55 -9.68
C LEU A 54 5.19 -2.90 -8.51
N GLY A 55 3.96 -2.42 -8.70
CA GLY A 55 3.13 -1.90 -7.61
C GLY A 55 2.79 -2.95 -6.58
N VAL A 56 2.37 -4.14 -7.03
CA VAL A 56 2.05 -5.24 -6.12
C VAL A 56 3.32 -5.64 -5.35
N ILE A 57 4.45 -5.84 -6.03
CA ILE A 57 5.70 -6.26 -5.39
C ILE A 57 6.22 -5.21 -4.41
N SER A 58 6.32 -3.94 -4.84
CA SER A 58 6.78 -2.85 -3.97
C SER A 58 5.88 -2.69 -2.75
N ASN A 59 4.57 -2.81 -2.93
CA ASN A 59 3.63 -2.70 -1.83
C ASN A 59 3.73 -3.89 -0.87
N LEU A 60 3.95 -5.11 -1.38
CA LEU A 60 4.20 -6.28 -0.53
C LEU A 60 5.45 -6.08 0.31
N MET A 61 6.55 -5.63 -0.32
CA MET A 61 7.80 -5.40 0.39
C MET A 61 7.66 -4.30 1.45
N GLY A 62 6.98 -3.20 1.13
CA GLY A 62 6.75 -2.13 2.10
C GLY A 62 5.82 -2.57 3.24
N ALA A 63 4.80 -3.40 2.95
CA ALA A 63 3.93 -3.99 3.96
C ALA A 63 4.70 -4.95 4.89
N CYS A 64 5.63 -5.75 4.36
CA CYS A 64 6.54 -6.58 5.17
C CYS A 64 7.37 -5.73 6.11
N VAL A 65 7.93 -4.62 5.61
CA VAL A 65 8.73 -3.70 6.45
C VAL A 65 7.87 -3.11 7.56
N SER A 66 6.68 -2.60 7.27
CA SER A 66 5.75 -2.08 8.27
C SER A 66 5.36 -3.12 9.33
N TYR A 67 5.14 -4.37 8.89
CA TYR A 67 4.83 -5.48 9.80
C TYR A 67 6.00 -5.72 10.77
N TRP A 68 7.22 -5.87 10.27
CA TRP A 68 8.39 -6.15 11.12
C TRP A 68 8.74 -4.96 12.01
N LEU A 69 8.64 -3.74 11.49
CA LEU A 69 8.77 -2.53 12.30
C LEU A 69 7.74 -2.51 13.42
N GLY A 70 6.47 -2.82 13.14
CA GLY A 70 5.43 -2.95 14.16
C GLY A 70 5.72 -4.02 15.20
N TYR A 71 6.25 -5.17 14.74
CA TYR A 71 6.61 -6.30 15.59
C TYR A 71 7.75 -5.97 16.57
N TYR A 72 8.78 -5.25 16.12
CA TYR A 72 9.97 -4.95 16.92
C TYR A 72 9.88 -3.65 17.72
N LEU A 73 9.26 -2.59 17.17
CA LEU A 73 9.17 -1.28 17.85
C LEU A 73 8.14 -1.28 18.99
N GLY A 74 7.18 -2.21 18.94
CA GLY A 74 6.12 -2.33 19.94
C GLY A 74 5.09 -1.20 19.91
N GLU A 75 4.01 -1.39 20.66
CA GLU A 75 2.81 -0.56 20.62
C GLU A 75 3.08 0.93 20.88
N LYS A 76 3.86 1.27 21.92
CA LYS A 76 4.11 2.66 22.34
C LYS A 76 4.74 3.53 21.26
N LEU A 77 5.68 2.99 20.48
CA LEU A 77 6.35 3.74 19.41
C LEU A 77 5.48 3.81 18.16
N VAL A 78 4.81 2.70 17.84
CA VAL A 78 3.95 2.65 16.66
C VAL A 78 2.73 3.56 16.82
N LEU A 79 2.16 3.72 18.02
CA LEU A 79 1.10 4.70 18.32
C LEU A 79 1.51 6.18 18.11
N LYS A 80 2.80 6.46 17.92
CA LYS A 80 3.26 7.79 17.45
C LYS A 80 3.24 7.91 15.92
N ILE A 81 3.31 6.78 15.22
CA ILE A 81 3.33 6.67 13.75
C ILE A 81 1.92 6.51 13.17
N ILE A 82 1.08 5.71 13.85
CA ILE A 82 -0.34 5.55 13.57
C ILE A 82 -1.14 6.30 14.64
N SER A 83 -2.24 6.95 14.25
CA SER A 83 -3.10 7.63 15.22
C SER A 83 -3.75 6.61 16.17
N TYR A 84 -3.92 6.99 17.45
CA TYR A 84 -4.67 6.19 18.41
C TYR A 84 -6.09 5.83 17.92
N LYS A 85 -6.72 6.73 17.15
CA LYS A 85 -8.02 6.46 16.51
C LYS A 85 -7.96 5.27 15.55
N THR A 86 -6.85 5.12 14.81
CA THR A 86 -6.62 4.00 13.90
C THR A 86 -6.40 2.70 14.67
N TYR A 87 -5.67 2.76 15.79
CA TYR A 87 -5.45 1.62 16.67
C TYR A 87 -6.78 1.03 17.17
N VAL A 88 -7.60 1.85 17.83
CA VAL A 88 -8.88 1.45 18.43
C VAL A 88 -9.87 0.93 17.37
N LYS A 89 -9.78 1.43 16.13
CA LYS A 89 -10.60 0.96 15.02
C LYS A 89 -10.16 -0.42 14.51
N ILE A 90 -8.85 -0.65 14.37
CA ILE A 90 -8.30 -1.82 13.67
C ILE A 90 -8.11 -3.02 14.60
N GLU A 91 -7.75 -2.81 15.86
CA GLU A 91 -7.59 -3.88 16.85
C GLU A 91 -8.80 -4.84 16.93
N PRO A 92 -10.05 -4.37 17.11
CA PRO A 92 -11.21 -5.27 17.16
C PRO A 92 -11.45 -5.97 15.83
N MET A 93 -11.01 -5.39 14.70
CA MET A 93 -11.16 -6.04 13.39
C MET A 93 -10.26 -7.27 13.30
N PHE A 94 -9.01 -7.19 13.76
CA PHE A 94 -8.13 -8.36 13.81
C PHE A 94 -8.67 -9.44 14.72
N ASN A 95 -9.21 -9.07 15.88
CA ASN A 95 -9.79 -10.02 16.84
C ASN A 95 -11.06 -10.70 16.29
N LYS A 96 -11.91 -9.97 15.57
CA LYS A 96 -13.19 -10.50 15.07
C LYS A 96 -13.08 -11.21 13.72
N TYR A 97 -12.26 -10.68 12.81
CA TYR A 97 -12.23 -11.07 11.39
C TYR A 97 -10.92 -11.73 10.97
N GLY A 98 -9.86 -11.68 11.79
CA GLY A 98 -8.57 -12.30 11.50
C GLY A 98 -7.99 -11.84 10.17
N ILE A 99 -7.77 -12.77 9.24
CA ILE A 99 -7.21 -12.46 7.91
C ILE A 99 -8.08 -11.49 7.10
N LEU A 100 -9.40 -11.52 7.28
CA LEU A 100 -10.32 -10.62 6.57
C LEU A 100 -10.12 -9.15 6.97
N ALA A 101 -9.60 -8.90 8.18
CA ALA A 101 -9.24 -7.54 8.60
C ALA A 101 -8.22 -6.88 7.67
N ILE A 102 -7.35 -7.67 7.02
CA ILE A 102 -6.35 -7.18 6.07
C ILE A 102 -6.98 -6.79 4.72
N LEU A 103 -8.08 -7.44 4.36
CA LEU A 103 -8.78 -7.18 3.11
C LEU A 103 -9.66 -5.93 3.22
N ILE A 104 -10.37 -5.76 4.35
CA ILE A 104 -11.40 -4.73 4.51
C ILE A 104 -10.96 -3.53 5.36
N GLY A 105 -9.89 -3.66 6.13
CA GLY A 105 -9.46 -2.63 7.06
C GLY A 105 -8.98 -1.38 6.32
N GLU A 106 -9.28 -0.22 6.88
CA GLU A 106 -8.79 1.07 6.36
C GLU A 106 -8.50 2.01 7.54
N PRO A 107 -7.37 2.74 7.54
CA PRO A 107 -6.38 2.84 6.46
C PRO A 107 -5.43 1.64 6.35
N TYR A 108 -5.05 1.26 5.12
CA TYR A 108 -4.16 0.11 4.86
C TYR A 108 -2.80 0.16 5.58
N LYS A 109 -2.16 1.35 5.69
CA LYS A 109 -0.97 1.54 6.53
C LYS A 109 -1.23 1.06 7.95
N GLY A 110 -2.34 1.49 8.54
CA GLY A 110 -2.74 1.10 9.90
C GLY A 110 -2.81 -0.41 10.05
N ILE A 111 -3.39 -1.14 9.09
CA ILE A 111 -3.43 -2.61 9.12
C ILE A 111 -2.03 -3.20 9.18
N CYS A 112 -1.11 -2.77 8.32
CA CYS A 112 0.23 -3.38 8.22
C CYS A 112 1.01 -3.20 9.52
N TRP A 113 0.98 -2.00 10.08
CA TRP A 113 1.62 -1.69 11.35
C TRP A 113 0.96 -2.45 12.52
N MET A 114 -0.39 -2.50 12.55
CA MET A 114 -1.15 -3.23 13.57
C MET A 114 -0.93 -4.73 13.52
N ALA A 115 -0.83 -5.34 12.33
CA ALA A 115 -0.52 -6.76 12.18
C ALA A 115 0.82 -7.11 12.85
N GLY A 116 1.80 -6.20 12.76
CA GLY A 116 3.08 -6.30 13.47
C GLY A 116 2.92 -6.21 14.98
N ILE A 117 2.27 -5.14 15.48
CA ILE A 117 2.05 -4.92 16.93
C ILE A 117 1.33 -6.10 17.57
N LEU A 118 0.26 -6.58 16.93
CA LEU A 118 -0.58 -7.68 17.41
C LEU A 118 0.08 -9.04 17.21
N LYS A 119 1.30 -9.09 16.66
CA LYS A 119 2.05 -10.32 16.35
C LYS A 119 1.22 -11.32 15.54
N PHE A 120 0.43 -10.81 14.60
CA PHE A 120 -0.43 -11.63 13.75
C PHE A 120 0.43 -12.56 12.88
N PRO A 121 0.07 -13.83 12.66
CA PRO A 121 0.95 -14.77 11.97
C PRO A 121 1.39 -14.26 10.58
N PHE A 122 2.69 -14.07 10.38
CA PHE A 122 3.26 -13.43 9.19
C PHE A 122 2.82 -14.09 7.87
N TYR A 123 2.72 -15.42 7.83
CA TYR A 123 2.26 -16.14 6.64
C TYR A 123 0.80 -15.80 6.28
N ARG A 124 -0.08 -15.61 7.27
CA ARG A 124 -1.47 -15.17 7.03
C ARG A 124 -1.51 -13.71 6.60
N PHE A 125 -0.63 -12.89 7.20
CA PHE A 125 -0.49 -11.49 6.83
C PHE A 125 -0.08 -11.30 5.37
N ILE A 126 0.96 -12.00 4.92
CA ILE A 126 1.48 -11.85 3.56
C ILE A 126 0.48 -12.36 2.51
N ILE A 127 -0.21 -13.48 2.78
CA ILE A 127 -1.25 -14.01 1.90
C ILE A 127 -2.43 -13.03 1.82
N GLY A 128 -2.93 -12.56 2.97
CA GLY A 128 -4.03 -11.59 3.01
C GLY A 128 -3.67 -10.28 2.32
N THR A 129 -2.43 -9.81 2.51
CA THR A 129 -1.89 -8.63 1.83
C THR A 129 -1.81 -8.83 0.33
N PHE A 130 -1.26 -9.95 -0.14
CA PHE A 130 -1.18 -10.27 -1.56
C PHE A 130 -2.55 -10.27 -2.22
N ILE A 131 -3.53 -10.94 -1.61
CA ILE A 131 -4.90 -10.98 -2.13
C ILE A 131 -5.51 -9.57 -2.14
N SER A 132 -5.42 -8.84 -1.02
CA SER A 132 -5.94 -7.48 -0.88
C SER A 132 -5.34 -6.53 -1.94
N ARG A 133 -4.02 -6.56 -2.13
CA ARG A 133 -3.33 -5.67 -3.07
C ARG A 133 -3.60 -6.05 -4.52
N THR A 134 -3.60 -7.34 -4.86
CA THR A 134 -3.96 -7.79 -6.21
C THR A 134 -5.40 -7.40 -6.56
N LEU A 135 -6.37 -7.62 -5.66
CA LEU A 135 -7.76 -7.21 -5.88
C LEU A 135 -7.88 -5.70 -6.06
N HIS A 136 -7.18 -4.91 -5.22
CA HIS A 136 -7.21 -3.46 -5.32
C HIS A 136 -6.57 -2.98 -6.63
N THR A 137 -5.43 -3.54 -7.05
CA THR A 137 -4.79 -3.22 -8.33
C THR A 137 -5.69 -3.58 -9.53
N ILE A 138 -6.33 -4.75 -9.51
CA ILE A 138 -7.27 -5.16 -10.58
C ILE A 138 -8.45 -4.19 -10.65
N ALA A 139 -9.11 -3.91 -9.51
CA ALA A 139 -10.24 -2.99 -9.46
C ALA A 139 -9.88 -1.61 -10.03
N TYR A 140 -8.68 -1.12 -9.72
CA TYR A 140 -8.19 0.15 -10.26
C TYR A 140 -7.86 0.12 -11.75
N ILE A 141 -7.30 -0.98 -12.28
CA ILE A 141 -7.08 -1.12 -13.72
C ILE A 141 -8.42 -1.07 -14.46
N PHE A 142 -9.44 -1.77 -13.96
CA PHE A 142 -10.78 -1.75 -14.55
C PHE A 142 -11.42 -0.36 -14.51
N ILE A 143 -11.35 0.33 -13.37
CA ILE A 143 -11.85 1.71 -13.23
C ILE A 143 -11.07 2.64 -14.18
N GLY A 144 -9.75 2.50 -14.23
CA GLY A 144 -8.88 3.33 -15.07
C GLY A 144 -9.16 3.16 -16.57
N HIS A 145 -9.41 1.93 -17.01
CA HIS A 145 -9.81 1.66 -18.39
C HIS A 145 -11.19 2.24 -18.71
N PHE A 146 -12.13 2.24 -17.75
CA PHE A 146 -13.43 2.87 -17.93
C PHE A 146 -13.32 4.39 -18.08
N PHE A 147 -12.48 5.04 -17.26
CA PHE A 147 -12.23 6.48 -17.32
C PHE A 147 -11.47 6.94 -18.57
N GLN A 148 -10.51 6.15 -19.07
CA GLN A 148 -9.82 6.44 -20.34
C GLN A 148 -10.72 6.33 -21.58
N LYS A 149 -11.89 5.68 -21.46
CA LYS A 149 -12.85 5.56 -22.56
C LYS A 149 -13.87 6.71 -22.59
N ILE A 150 -13.88 7.53 -21.54
CA ILE A 150 -14.84 8.62 -21.32
C ILE A 150 -14.20 10.00 -21.58
N PHE A 151 -12.87 10.09 -21.61
CA PHE A 151 -12.08 11.30 -21.89
C PHE A 151 -10.97 11.00 -22.90
#